data_AF-A0A329MJN6-F1
#
_entry.id   AF-A0A329MJN6-F1
#
_cell.length_a   1.000
_cell.length_b   1.000
_cell.length_c   1.000
_cell.angle_alpha   90.00
_cell.angle_beta   90.00
_cell.angle_gamma   90.00
#
_symmetry.space_group_name_H-M   'P 1'
#
loop_
_entity.id
_entity.type
_entity.pdbx_description
1 polymer ?
#
loop_
_entity_poly.entity_id
_entity_poly.type
_entity_poly.pdbx_seq_one_letter_code
_entity_poly.pdbx_strand_id
1 'polypeptide(L)'
;MDRLKNGGFYKLKFFISPEEFRNVLKLFEHKQAQFHLTDYAQTKHDHNQVYEAYEAFYRYFASGEKRNDVRPFFVYSISVASDHEKSGFFARNEGVHFPYFGQWAEDELPCIVLSFPKGFQIDLEDAKGKYYIYEDIRNHKPLTYTFFEEITGHIKKMTKPLRFAAHDSEAMKEQKPSVRMSRDAVQDMSKSWISTKYGLMINDR
;
A
#
# COMPACT_ATOMS: atom_id res chain seq x y z
N MET A 1 -20.84 -18.40 21.21
CA MET A 1 -20.97 -17.17 20.40
C MET A 1 -19.59 -16.57 20.24
N ASP A 2 -18.91 -16.89 19.15
CA ASP A 2 -17.61 -16.30 18.82
C ASP A 2 -17.81 -14.84 18.42
N ARG A 3 -17.61 -13.92 19.38
CA ARG A 3 -17.43 -12.49 19.10
C ARG A 3 -16.17 -12.34 18.23
N LEU A 4 -16.35 -12.16 16.93
CA LEU A 4 -15.23 -12.02 16.01
C LEU A 4 -14.45 -10.73 16.28
N LYS A 5 -13.15 -10.90 16.49
CA LYS A 5 -12.04 -9.94 16.50
C LYS A 5 -11.83 -9.22 15.14
N ASN A 6 -12.88 -9.01 14.34
CA ASN A 6 -12.78 -8.78 12.88
C ASN A 6 -13.04 -7.35 12.38
N GLY A 7 -12.95 -6.33 13.24
CA GLY A 7 -12.76 -4.96 12.74
C GLY A 7 -11.37 -4.83 12.11
N GLY A 8 -11.26 -4.53 10.81
CA GLY A 8 -9.96 -4.32 10.19
C GLY A 8 -9.94 -4.41 8.67
N PHE A 9 -8.74 -4.42 8.11
CA PHE A 9 -8.50 -4.50 6.67
C PHE A 9 -7.51 -5.63 6.38
N TYR A 10 -7.73 -6.36 5.29
CA TYR A 10 -6.65 -7.05 4.60
C TYR A 10 -5.72 -5.97 4.03
N LYS A 11 -4.40 -6.16 4.15
CA LYS A 11 -3.41 -5.17 3.71
C LYS A 11 -2.20 -5.86 3.09
N LEU A 12 -1.68 -5.28 2.01
CA LEU A 12 -0.34 -5.57 1.51
C LEU A 12 0.43 -4.25 1.42
N LYS A 13 1.58 -4.18 2.07
CA LYS A 13 2.52 -3.06 1.92
C LYS A 13 3.61 -3.43 0.94
N PHE A 14 3.83 -2.61 -0.08
CA PHE A 14 4.82 -2.88 -1.12
C PHE A 14 5.48 -1.61 -1.67
N PHE A 15 6.65 -1.74 -2.28
CA PHE A 15 7.29 -0.70 -3.08
C PHE A 15 7.95 -1.38 -4.30
N ILE A 16 7.57 -0.97 -5.51
CA ILE A 16 7.95 -1.63 -6.78
C ILE A 16 8.31 -0.58 -7.82
N SER A 17 8.99 -0.95 -8.89
CA SER A 17 9.33 0.01 -9.95
C SER A 17 8.08 0.48 -10.69
N PRO A 18 8.13 1.65 -11.38
CA PRO A 18 7.01 2.12 -12.19
C PRO A 18 6.56 1.08 -13.24
N GLU A 19 7.48 0.38 -13.89
CA GLU A 19 7.15 -0.63 -14.89
C GLU A 19 6.46 -1.87 -14.28
N GLU A 20 6.88 -2.29 -13.09
CA GLU A 20 6.18 -3.34 -12.35
C GLU A 20 4.78 -2.88 -11.92
N PHE A 21 4.64 -1.63 -11.49
CA PHE A 21 3.34 -1.05 -11.15
C PHE A 21 2.41 -0.93 -12.35
N ARG A 22 2.94 -0.60 -13.53
CA ARG A 22 2.19 -0.63 -14.80
C ARG A 22 1.56 -2.01 -15.04
N ASN A 23 2.28 -3.09 -14.73
CA ASN A 23 1.75 -4.45 -14.85
C ASN A 23 0.65 -4.75 -13.81
N VAL A 24 0.75 -4.20 -12.60
CA VAL A 24 -0.34 -4.27 -11.61
C VAL A 24 -1.58 -3.53 -12.12
N LEU A 25 -1.42 -2.34 -12.71
CA LEU A 25 -2.54 -1.54 -13.22
C LEU A 25 -3.32 -2.26 -14.32
N LYS A 26 -2.66 -3.06 -15.18
CA LYS A 26 -3.35 -3.87 -16.20
C LYS A 26 -4.38 -4.85 -15.60
N LEU A 27 -4.17 -5.34 -14.38
CA LEU A 27 -5.14 -6.21 -13.70
C LEU A 27 -6.46 -5.45 -13.41
N PHE A 28 -6.40 -4.14 -13.20
CA PHE A 28 -7.56 -3.29 -12.95
C PHE A 28 -8.32 -2.92 -14.23
N GLU A 29 -7.62 -2.81 -15.36
CA GLU A 29 -8.25 -2.53 -16.66
C GLU A 29 -9.32 -3.58 -17.00
N HIS A 30 -9.00 -4.86 -16.78
CA HIS A 30 -9.91 -5.98 -17.03
C HIS A 30 -11.15 -6.01 -16.14
N LYS A 31 -11.18 -5.23 -15.05
CA LYS A 31 -12.26 -5.22 -14.05
C LYS A 31 -13.04 -3.90 -14.00
N GLN A 32 -12.89 -3.05 -15.03
CA GLN A 32 -13.55 -1.74 -15.12
C GLN A 32 -13.38 -0.89 -13.84
N ALA A 33 -12.20 -0.96 -13.22
CA ALA A 33 -11.95 -0.24 -11.99
C ALA A 33 -11.96 1.28 -12.22
N GLN A 34 -12.43 2.03 -11.24
CA GLN A 34 -12.40 3.49 -11.24
C GLN A 34 -11.55 4.00 -10.10
N PHE A 35 -10.63 4.89 -10.43
CA PHE A 35 -9.69 5.48 -9.48
C PHE A 35 -10.15 6.89 -9.15
N HIS A 36 -10.34 7.15 -7.87
CA HIS A 36 -10.74 8.45 -7.36
C HIS A 36 -9.68 8.96 -6.40
N LEU A 37 -9.30 10.22 -6.56
CA LEU A 37 -8.60 10.94 -5.50
C LEU A 37 -9.49 11.00 -4.26
N THR A 38 -8.85 11.08 -3.10
CA THR A 38 -9.53 11.26 -1.81
C THR A 38 -9.71 12.74 -1.46
N ASP A 39 -9.71 13.61 -2.48
CA ASP A 39 -10.00 15.02 -2.36
C ASP A 39 -11.51 15.28 -2.25
N TYR A 40 -11.89 16.53 -1.95
CA TYR A 40 -13.30 16.92 -1.85
C TYR A 40 -14.07 16.69 -3.16
N ALA A 41 -13.41 16.88 -4.30
CA ALA A 41 -14.02 16.73 -5.63
C ALA A 41 -14.18 15.26 -6.06
N GLN A 42 -13.56 14.32 -5.35
CA GLN A 42 -13.46 12.91 -5.74
C GLN A 42 -13.00 12.73 -7.18
N THR A 43 -11.99 13.52 -7.55
CA THR A 43 -11.51 13.63 -8.94
C THR A 43 -11.20 12.24 -9.49
N LYS A 44 -11.87 11.88 -10.58
CA LYS A 44 -11.65 10.60 -11.25
C LYS A 44 -10.39 10.67 -12.09
N HIS A 45 -9.48 9.74 -11.89
CA HIS A 45 -8.28 9.56 -12.70
C HIS A 45 -8.42 8.33 -13.60
N ASP A 46 -7.86 8.42 -14.81
CA ASP A 46 -7.63 7.27 -15.66
C ASP A 46 -6.34 6.52 -15.26
N HIS A 47 -6.07 5.39 -15.92
CA HIS A 47 -4.92 4.54 -15.63
C HIS A 47 -3.58 5.25 -15.85
N ASN A 48 -3.48 6.14 -16.85
CA ASN A 48 -2.26 6.88 -17.15
C ASN A 48 -1.98 7.90 -16.03
N GLN A 49 -3.00 8.64 -15.60
CA GLN A 49 -2.86 9.59 -14.49
C GLN A 49 -2.49 8.90 -13.16
N VAL A 50 -3.02 7.70 -12.91
CA VAL A 50 -2.62 6.89 -11.74
C VAL A 50 -1.17 6.43 -11.86
N TYR A 51 -0.75 5.97 -13.05
CA TYR A 51 0.63 5.60 -13.32
C TYR A 51 1.59 6.78 -13.13
N GLU A 52 1.29 7.94 -13.70
CA GLU A 52 2.12 9.16 -13.58
C GLU A 52 2.24 9.61 -12.12
N ALA A 53 1.14 9.56 -11.35
CA ALA A 53 1.17 9.86 -9.93
C ALA A 53 2.07 8.87 -9.16
N TYR A 54 2.00 7.58 -9.48
CA TYR A 54 2.88 6.58 -8.87
C TYR A 54 4.35 6.80 -9.26
N GLU A 55 4.61 7.08 -10.53
CA GLU A 55 5.95 7.31 -11.05
C GLU A 55 6.59 8.54 -10.38
N ALA A 56 5.85 9.63 -10.24
CA ALA A 56 6.32 10.82 -9.53
C ALA A 56 6.64 10.50 -8.06
N PHE A 57 5.75 9.75 -7.38
CA PHE A 57 5.97 9.27 -6.02
C PHE A 57 7.24 8.41 -5.92
N TYR A 58 7.41 7.45 -6.82
CA TYR A 58 8.57 6.54 -6.85
C TYR A 58 9.87 7.31 -7.07
N ARG A 59 9.93 8.16 -8.11
CA ARG A 59 11.12 8.93 -8.49
C ARG A 59 11.60 9.84 -7.38
N TYR A 60 10.69 10.43 -6.61
CA TYR A 60 11.07 11.25 -5.45
C TYR A 60 11.95 10.45 -4.47
N PHE A 61 11.57 9.22 -4.13
CA PHE A 61 12.33 8.40 -3.19
C PHE A 61 13.49 7.64 -3.81
N ALA A 62 13.40 7.26 -5.07
CA ALA A 62 14.45 6.51 -5.79
C ALA A 62 15.61 7.41 -6.28
N SER A 63 15.42 8.73 -6.32
CA SER A 63 16.45 9.67 -6.77
C SER A 63 17.62 9.79 -5.79
N GLY A 64 18.80 10.16 -6.31
CA GLY A 64 20.01 10.38 -5.50
C GLY A 64 20.00 11.69 -4.70
N GLU A 65 19.10 12.63 -5.01
CA GLU A 65 19.00 13.93 -4.34
C GLU A 65 17.57 14.20 -3.88
N LYS A 66 17.43 14.69 -2.64
CA LYS A 66 16.11 15.04 -2.09
C LYS A 66 15.66 16.39 -2.65
N ARG A 67 14.49 16.40 -3.29
CA ARG A 67 13.82 17.62 -3.74
C ARG A 67 12.93 18.20 -2.63
N ASN A 68 13.26 19.37 -2.10
CA ASN A 68 12.49 19.99 -1.01
C ASN A 68 11.19 20.67 -1.46
N ASP A 69 11.05 20.91 -2.76
CA ASP A 69 9.88 21.55 -3.39
C ASP A 69 8.75 20.57 -3.72
N VAL A 70 8.98 19.26 -3.52
CA VAL A 70 8.04 18.21 -3.90
C VAL A 70 7.59 17.45 -2.66
N ARG A 71 6.27 17.30 -2.49
CA ARG A 71 5.70 16.38 -1.51
C ARG A 71 5.20 15.12 -2.21
N PRO A 72 5.85 13.95 -2.03
CA PRO A 72 5.41 12.73 -2.68
C PRO A 72 4.08 12.28 -2.05
N PHE A 73 3.04 12.14 -2.88
CA PHE A 73 1.71 11.74 -2.43
C PHE A 73 1.08 10.77 -3.42
N PHE A 74 0.52 9.68 -2.91
CA PHE A 74 -0.17 8.68 -3.72
C PHE A 74 -1.32 8.11 -2.91
N VAL A 75 -2.55 8.58 -3.13
CA VAL A 75 -3.73 8.11 -2.40
C VAL A 75 -4.93 8.03 -3.33
N TYR A 76 -5.52 6.84 -3.43
CA TYR A 76 -6.64 6.52 -4.28
C TYR A 76 -7.67 5.65 -3.57
N SER A 77 -8.94 6.00 -3.73
CA SER A 77 -10.05 5.08 -3.57
C SER A 77 -10.29 4.38 -4.91
N ILE A 78 -10.36 3.05 -4.90
CA ILE A 78 -10.47 2.23 -6.11
C ILE A 78 -11.79 1.48 -6.04
N SER A 79 -12.75 1.86 -6.87
CA SER A 79 -14.01 1.12 -6.98
C SER A 79 -13.93 0.10 -8.11
N VAL A 80 -14.52 -1.08 -7.88
CA VAL A 80 -14.59 -2.19 -8.82
C VAL A 80 -16.06 -2.56 -8.97
N ALA A 81 -16.51 -2.66 -10.21
CA ALA A 81 -17.85 -3.13 -10.54
C ALA A 81 -17.75 -4.59 -10.99
N SER A 82 -18.39 -5.51 -10.27
CA SER A 82 -18.51 -6.91 -10.68
C SER A 82 -19.97 -7.33 -10.55
N ASP A 83 -20.59 -7.79 -11.64
CA ASP A 83 -21.90 -8.45 -11.68
C ASP A 83 -22.94 -7.88 -10.69
N HIS A 84 -23.15 -6.55 -10.74
CA HIS A 84 -24.10 -5.77 -9.94
C HIS A 84 -23.67 -5.32 -8.53
N GLU A 85 -22.44 -5.62 -8.11
CA GLU A 85 -21.88 -5.16 -6.83
C GLU A 85 -20.87 -4.03 -7.02
N LYS A 86 -20.98 -2.96 -6.21
CA LYS A 86 -19.93 -1.95 -6.05
C LYS A 86 -19.17 -2.22 -4.76
N SER A 87 -17.88 -2.52 -4.89
CA SER A 87 -16.96 -2.66 -3.77
C SER A 87 -15.59 -2.15 -4.21
N GLY A 88 -14.63 -2.07 -3.30
CA GLY A 88 -13.38 -1.43 -3.65
C GLY A 88 -12.27 -1.57 -2.62
N PHE A 89 -11.12 -1.05 -3.00
CA PHE A 89 -9.90 -1.03 -2.21
C PHE A 89 -9.45 0.40 -1.98
N PHE A 90 -8.55 0.58 -1.03
CA PHE A 90 -7.80 1.82 -0.87
C PHE A 90 -6.33 1.55 -1.13
N ALA A 91 -5.71 2.38 -1.97
CA ALA A 91 -4.27 2.42 -2.16
C ALA A 91 -3.75 3.74 -1.61
N ARG A 92 -2.79 3.71 -0.70
CA ARG A 92 -2.20 4.93 -0.13
C ARG A 92 -0.73 4.79 0.16
N ASN A 93 0.03 5.86 0.09
CA ASN A 93 1.39 5.88 0.60
C ASN A 93 1.38 5.81 2.15
N GLU A 94 2.30 5.03 2.69
CA GLU A 94 2.68 5.01 4.10
C GLU A 94 4.21 4.98 4.17
N GLY A 95 4.80 5.50 5.24
CA GLY A 95 6.22 5.34 5.46
C GLY A 95 6.56 4.22 6.45
N VAL A 96 7.81 3.79 6.38
CA VAL A 96 8.43 2.84 7.29
C VAL A 96 9.46 3.61 8.12
N HIS A 97 9.14 3.83 9.38
CA HIS A 97 10.07 4.42 10.33
C HIS A 97 11.24 3.48 10.62
N PHE A 98 12.41 4.06 10.89
CA PHE A 98 13.61 3.34 11.28
C PHE A 98 14.43 4.14 12.30
N PRO A 99 15.21 3.46 13.16
CA PRO A 99 16.09 4.13 14.10
C PRO A 99 17.28 4.79 13.40
N TYR A 100 17.78 5.87 14.00
CA TYR A 100 18.97 6.60 13.61
C TYR A 100 19.66 7.18 14.85
N PHE A 101 20.76 6.55 15.30
CA PHE A 101 21.57 6.98 16.45
C PHE A 101 20.75 7.27 17.73
N GLY A 102 19.92 6.31 18.14
CA GLY A 102 19.15 6.39 19.40
C GLY A 102 17.85 7.21 19.34
N GLN A 103 17.49 7.73 18.16
CA GLN A 103 16.21 8.38 17.90
C GLN A 103 15.56 7.82 16.63
N TRP A 104 14.34 8.23 16.32
CA TRP A 104 13.72 7.92 15.03
C TRP A 104 14.25 8.85 13.95
N ALA A 105 14.48 8.31 12.76
CA ALA A 105 14.77 9.14 11.59
C ALA A 105 13.61 10.09 11.30
N GLU A 106 13.94 11.32 10.91
CA GLU A 106 12.96 12.33 10.47
C GLU A 106 12.23 11.94 9.18
N ASP A 107 12.92 11.22 8.30
CA ASP A 107 12.37 10.70 7.04
C ASP A 107 12.03 9.21 7.16
N GLU A 108 11.10 8.76 6.34
CA GLU A 108 10.61 7.38 6.32
C GLU A 108 10.87 6.72 4.96
N LEU A 109 11.17 5.42 4.95
CA LEU A 109 11.25 4.67 3.70
C LEU A 109 9.83 4.53 3.09
N PRO A 110 9.67 4.66 1.77
CA PRO A 110 8.36 4.66 1.13
C PRO A 110 7.75 3.26 1.05
N CYS A 111 6.42 3.18 1.15
CA CYS A 111 5.65 2.07 0.64
C CYS A 111 4.24 2.50 0.24
N ILE A 112 3.59 1.70 -0.60
CA ILE A 112 2.15 1.75 -0.86
C ILE A 112 1.47 0.65 -0.07
N VAL A 113 0.33 0.98 0.51
CA VAL A 113 -0.57 0.05 1.17
C VAL A 113 -1.82 -0.11 0.33
N LEU A 114 -2.00 -1.30 -0.22
CA LEU A 114 -3.27 -1.74 -0.78
C LEU A 114 -4.09 -2.40 0.32
N SER A 115 -5.32 -1.93 0.54
CA SER A 115 -6.17 -2.40 1.63
C SER A 115 -7.61 -2.68 1.21
N PHE A 116 -8.18 -3.74 1.80
CA PHE A 116 -9.56 -4.17 1.57
C PHE A 116 -10.26 -4.41 2.92
N PRO A 117 -11.46 -3.86 3.18
CA PRO A 117 -12.18 -4.08 4.44
C PRO A 117 -12.36 -5.57 4.73
N LYS A 118 -12.25 -6.01 5.99
CA LYS A 118 -12.50 -7.42 6.40
C LYS A 118 -13.95 -7.70 6.74
N GLY A 119 -14.71 -6.66 7.06
CA GLY A 119 -16.08 -6.81 7.52
C GLY A 119 -16.98 -5.73 6.96
N PHE A 120 -18.28 -6.06 6.91
CA PHE A 120 -19.36 -5.16 6.56
C PHE A 120 -20.25 -4.99 7.78
N GLN A 121 -20.59 -3.73 8.12
CA GLN A 121 -21.53 -3.45 9.19
C GLN A 121 -22.95 -3.60 8.65
N ILE A 122 -23.78 -4.34 9.37
CA ILE A 122 -25.21 -4.50 9.08
C ILE A 122 -25.97 -3.94 10.27
N ASP A 123 -26.73 -2.88 10.03
CA ASP A 123 -27.62 -2.30 11.02
C ASP A 123 -28.92 -3.12 11.06
N LEU A 124 -29.36 -3.45 12.28
CA LEU A 124 -30.53 -4.27 12.58
C LEU A 124 -31.40 -3.57 13.63
N GLU A 125 -32.70 -3.88 13.60
CA GLU A 125 -33.66 -3.37 14.57
C GLU A 125 -34.61 -4.52 14.96
N ASP A 126 -34.74 -4.76 16.26
CA ASP A 126 -35.72 -5.70 16.81
C ASP A 126 -36.44 -5.10 18.03
N ALA A 127 -37.26 -5.92 18.70
CA ALA A 127 -38.05 -5.51 19.87
C ALA A 127 -37.20 -4.97 21.05
N LYS A 128 -35.88 -5.18 21.05
CA LYS A 128 -34.93 -4.68 22.05
C LYS A 128 -34.21 -3.40 21.60
N GLY A 129 -34.49 -2.90 20.40
CA GLY A 129 -33.96 -1.65 19.86
C GLY A 129 -33.03 -1.85 18.65
N LYS A 130 -32.34 -0.77 18.27
CA LYS A 130 -31.38 -0.75 17.16
C LYS A 130 -30.00 -1.22 17.60
N TYR A 131 -29.41 -2.11 16.83
CA TYR A 131 -28.04 -2.61 17.01
C TYR A 131 -27.40 -2.86 15.65
N TYR A 132 -26.13 -3.24 15.65
CA TYR A 132 -25.45 -3.65 14.44
C TYR A 132 -24.66 -4.93 14.68
N ILE A 133 -24.45 -5.67 13.60
CA ILE A 133 -23.54 -6.83 13.56
C ILE A 133 -22.47 -6.60 12.50
N TYR A 134 -21.31 -7.23 12.70
CA TYR A 134 -20.26 -7.29 11.69
C TYR A 134 -20.25 -8.66 11.06
N GLU A 135 -20.37 -8.69 9.73
CA GLU A 135 -20.24 -9.91 8.96
C GLU A 135 -18.99 -9.88 8.09
N ASP A 136 -18.47 -11.06 7.75
CA ASP A 136 -17.23 -11.21 7.00
C ASP A 136 -17.42 -10.78 5.54
N ILE A 137 -16.60 -9.84 5.08
CA ILE A 137 -16.70 -9.30 3.71
C ILE A 137 -16.61 -10.39 2.65
N ARG A 138 -15.95 -11.52 2.95
CA ARG A 138 -15.77 -12.62 2.00
C ARG A 138 -17.08 -13.29 1.65
N ASN A 139 -18.03 -13.28 2.60
CA ASN A 139 -19.37 -13.82 2.37
C ASN A 139 -20.23 -12.86 1.54
N HIS A 140 -20.00 -11.54 1.66
CA HIS A 140 -20.81 -10.51 0.99
C HIS A 140 -20.24 -10.00 -0.32
N LYS A 141 -18.91 -10.06 -0.50
CA LYS A 141 -18.17 -9.54 -1.67
C LYS A 141 -17.08 -10.54 -2.11
N PRO A 142 -17.41 -11.81 -2.37
CA PRO A 142 -16.44 -12.85 -2.68
C PRO A 142 -15.62 -12.54 -3.93
N LEU A 143 -16.22 -11.99 -4.99
CA LEU A 143 -15.52 -11.65 -6.23
C LEU A 143 -14.48 -10.54 -6.04
N THR A 144 -14.82 -9.52 -5.25
CA THR A 144 -13.88 -8.44 -4.93
C THR A 144 -12.73 -8.95 -4.05
N TYR A 145 -13.02 -9.84 -3.09
CA TYR A 145 -11.99 -10.48 -2.29
C TYR A 145 -11.05 -11.35 -3.14
N THR A 146 -11.57 -12.16 -4.06
CA THR A 146 -10.75 -12.94 -5.00
C THR A 146 -9.86 -12.04 -5.83
N PHE A 147 -10.38 -10.90 -6.30
CA PHE A 147 -9.57 -9.95 -7.04
C PHE A 147 -8.46 -9.30 -6.19
N PHE A 148 -8.72 -9.02 -4.90
CA PHE A 148 -7.68 -8.60 -3.96
C PHE A 148 -6.58 -9.65 -3.81
N GLU A 149 -6.94 -10.93 -3.68
CA GLU A 149 -5.98 -12.03 -3.60
C GLU A 149 -5.17 -12.17 -4.91
N GLU A 150 -5.79 -11.95 -6.07
CA GLU A 150 -5.11 -11.94 -7.36
C GLU A 150 -4.05 -10.83 -7.45
N ILE A 151 -4.43 -9.59 -7.14
CA ILE A 151 -3.51 -8.43 -7.16
C ILE A 151 -2.37 -8.64 -6.18
N THR A 152 -2.70 -8.99 -4.93
CA THR A 152 -1.66 -9.17 -3.90
C THR A 152 -0.78 -10.39 -4.19
N GLY A 153 -1.34 -11.45 -4.77
CA GLY A 153 -0.60 -12.59 -5.27
C GLY A 153 0.38 -12.22 -6.38
N HIS A 154 -0.06 -11.40 -7.34
CA HIS A 154 0.79 -10.88 -8.42
C HIS A 154 1.97 -10.08 -7.86
N ILE A 155 1.71 -9.13 -6.95
CA ILE A 155 2.76 -8.34 -6.28
C ILE A 155 3.71 -9.23 -5.49
N LYS A 156 3.19 -10.21 -4.74
CA LYS A 156 4.02 -11.13 -3.94
C LYS A 156 4.98 -11.97 -4.81
N LYS A 157 4.62 -12.30 -6.06
CA LYS A 157 5.46 -13.07 -6.98
C LYS A 157 6.71 -12.30 -7.42
N MET A 158 6.62 -10.98 -7.58
CA MET A 158 7.74 -10.12 -8.03
C MET A 158 8.48 -9.42 -6.88
N THR A 159 8.03 -9.58 -5.64
CA THR A 159 8.62 -8.89 -4.48
C THR A 159 9.10 -9.86 -3.41
N LYS A 160 10.05 -9.42 -2.59
CA LYS A 160 10.48 -10.12 -1.37
C LYS A 160 10.29 -9.23 -0.14
N PRO A 161 10.16 -9.79 1.08
CA PRO A 161 10.12 -8.97 2.30
C PRO A 161 11.37 -8.09 2.42
N LEU A 162 11.15 -6.79 2.64
CA LEU A 162 12.21 -5.79 2.78
C LEU A 162 13.06 -6.09 4.02
N ARG A 163 14.37 -6.14 3.84
CA ARG A 163 15.36 -6.27 4.92
C ARG A 163 16.44 -5.24 4.67
N PHE A 164 16.68 -4.39 5.65
CA PHE A 164 17.72 -3.38 5.60
C PHE A 164 18.34 -3.22 6.97
N ALA A 165 19.53 -2.67 7.06
CA ALA A 165 20.14 -2.32 8.32
C ALA A 165 20.19 -0.80 8.48
N ALA A 166 19.96 -0.33 9.71
CA ALA A 166 19.94 1.07 10.10
C ALA A 166 20.75 1.28 11.39
N HIS A 167 21.26 2.48 11.59
CA HIS A 167 22.04 2.84 12.77
C HIS A 167 21.14 2.97 14.01
N ASP A 168 21.20 2.01 14.92
CA ASP A 168 20.60 2.13 16.25
C ASP A 168 21.55 2.91 17.20
N SER A 169 21.19 3.05 18.48
CA SER A 169 22.01 3.76 19.49
C SER A 169 23.45 3.23 19.62
N GLU A 170 23.66 1.92 19.43
CA GLU A 170 24.93 1.26 19.72
C GLU A 170 25.59 0.64 18.47
N ALA A 171 24.78 0.20 17.51
CA ALA A 171 25.26 -0.55 16.36
C ALA A 171 24.25 -0.49 15.22
N MET A 172 24.71 -0.88 14.02
CA MET A 172 23.83 -1.07 12.90
C MET A 172 23.05 -2.38 13.05
N LYS A 173 21.71 -2.31 13.03
CA LYS A 173 20.82 -3.46 13.26
C LYS A 173 19.88 -3.69 12.09
N GLU A 174 19.66 -4.97 11.76
CA GLU A 174 18.70 -5.38 10.73
C GLU A 174 17.25 -5.05 11.16
N GLN A 175 16.54 -4.36 10.28
CA GLN A 175 15.14 -4.01 10.36
C GLN A 175 14.32 -4.95 9.48
N LYS A 176 13.17 -5.41 10.01
CA LYS A 176 12.30 -6.41 9.37
C LYS A 176 10.85 -5.93 9.24
N PRO A 177 10.61 -4.81 8.54
CA PRO A 177 9.25 -4.31 8.38
C PRO A 177 8.39 -5.31 7.60
N SER A 178 7.07 -5.26 7.82
CA SER A 178 6.09 -6.00 7.02
C SER A 178 5.79 -5.26 5.71
N VAL A 179 6.85 -4.98 4.95
CA VAL A 179 6.83 -4.36 3.62
C VAL A 179 7.54 -5.28 2.65
N ARG A 180 7.04 -5.37 1.42
CA ARG A 180 7.71 -6.09 0.33
C ARG A 180 8.30 -5.11 -0.66
N MET A 181 9.45 -5.43 -1.23
CA MET A 181 10.09 -4.60 -2.24
C MET A 181 10.49 -5.48 -3.42
N SER A 182 10.39 -4.97 -4.64
CA SER A 182 10.94 -5.67 -5.80
C SER A 182 12.44 -5.49 -5.87
N ARG A 183 13.09 -6.27 -6.72
CA ARG A 183 14.53 -6.21 -6.93
C ARG A 183 14.97 -4.86 -7.47
N ASP A 184 14.27 -4.37 -8.50
CA ASP A 184 14.58 -3.08 -9.14
C ASP A 184 14.43 -1.94 -8.12
N ALA A 185 13.36 -1.98 -7.32
CA ALA A 185 13.14 -0.99 -6.26
C ALA A 185 14.22 -1.06 -5.16
N VAL A 186 14.72 -2.23 -4.78
CA VAL A 186 15.86 -2.36 -3.85
C VAL A 186 17.11 -1.71 -4.44
N GLN A 187 17.39 -1.98 -5.72
CA GLN A 187 18.57 -1.44 -6.39
C GLN A 187 18.52 0.09 -6.44
N ASP A 188 17.39 0.67 -6.81
CA ASP A 188 17.20 2.12 -6.88
C ASP A 188 17.27 2.73 -5.48
N MET A 189 16.55 2.17 -4.51
CA MET A 189 16.55 2.66 -3.13
C MET A 189 17.94 2.58 -2.49
N SER A 190 18.78 1.59 -2.83
CA SER A 190 20.15 1.49 -2.29
C SER A 190 21.04 2.69 -2.67
N LYS A 191 20.70 3.38 -3.76
CA LYS A 191 21.42 4.56 -4.29
C LYS A 191 20.70 5.88 -4.03
N SER A 192 19.56 5.83 -3.34
CA SER A 192 18.72 6.99 -3.10
C SER A 192 19.30 7.95 -2.06
N TRP A 193 18.82 9.20 -2.09
CA TRP A 193 19.17 10.23 -1.10
C TRP A 193 18.88 9.77 0.33
N ILE A 194 17.81 8.99 0.58
CA ILE A 194 17.46 8.56 1.93
C ILE A 194 18.44 7.51 2.44
N SER A 195 18.84 6.56 1.58
CA SER A 195 19.86 5.58 1.94
C SER A 195 21.21 6.23 2.18
N THR A 196 21.60 7.21 1.37
CA THR A 196 22.84 7.97 1.56
C THR A 196 22.79 8.83 2.83
N LYS A 197 21.71 9.57 3.08
CA LYS A 197 21.56 10.45 4.25
C LYS A 197 21.66 9.67 5.56
N TYR A 198 21.01 8.52 5.64
CA TYR A 198 20.92 7.73 6.87
C TYR A 198 21.89 6.54 6.93
N GLY A 199 22.73 6.36 5.90
CA GLY A 199 23.65 5.23 5.82
C GLY A 199 22.94 3.87 5.80
N LEU A 200 21.78 3.78 5.15
CA LEU A 200 20.99 2.54 5.12
C LEU A 200 21.64 1.49 4.22
N MET A 201 21.73 0.25 4.69
CA MET A 201 22.14 -0.89 3.88
C MET A 201 20.92 -1.74 3.54
N ILE A 202 20.42 -1.62 2.31
CA ILE A 202 19.28 -2.41 1.83
C ILE A 202 19.83 -3.68 1.16
N ASN A 203 19.40 -4.84 1.63
CA ASN A 203 19.91 -6.12 1.14
C ASN A 203 19.18 -6.54 -0.14
N ASP A 204 19.92 -6.75 -1.24
CA ASP A 204 19.43 -7.50 -2.40
C ASP A 204 19.44 -9.00 -2.01
N ARG A 205 18.26 -9.62 -1.92
CA ARG A 205 18.11 -11.05 -1.58
C ARG A 205 17.46 -11.79 -2.71
#